data_AF-A0AAV9LVA6-F1
#
_entry.id   AF-A0AAV9LVA6-F1
#
_cell.length_a   1.000
_cell.length_b   1.000
_cell.length_c   1.000
_cell.angle_alpha   90.00
_cell.angle_beta   90.00
_cell.angle_gamma   90.00
#
_symmetry.space_group_name_H-M   'P 1'
#
loop_
_entity.id
_entity.type
_entity.pdbx_description
1 polymer ?
#
loop_
_entity_poly.entity_id
_entity_poly.type
_entity_poly.pdbx_seq_one_letter_code
_entity_poly.pdbx_strand_id
1 'polypeptide(L)'
;MGPYQILKRIGKFAYELDLPNELAPVHPMFNVSMLKKCIGDPVSIIPLEGLGVDESLSYEEVSVEILKRQVKRLRNKEIASVKVLWRNHLVEGATWEAEADMKSRYPHLFPFTPIQA
;
A
#
# COMPACT_ATOMS: atom_id res chain seq x y z
N MET A 1 -4.59 2.56 -7.01
CA MET A 1 -5.83 3.16 -7.55
C MET A 1 -5.52 3.77 -8.90
N GLY A 2 -6.48 3.73 -9.82
CA GLY A 2 -6.27 4.12 -11.21
C GLY A 2 -5.92 5.60 -11.40
N PRO A 3 -5.43 5.96 -12.60
CA PRO A 3 -5.28 7.35 -12.98
C PRO A 3 -6.66 8.00 -13.09
N TYR A 4 -6.86 9.10 -12.37
CA TYR A 4 -8.06 9.92 -12.52
C TYR A 4 -7.77 11.09 -13.45
N GLN A 5 -8.72 11.42 -14.31
CA GLN A 5 -8.58 12.56 -15.20
C GLN A 5 -8.66 13.86 -14.39
N ILE A 6 -7.78 14.81 -14.67
CA ILE A 6 -7.87 16.15 -14.11
C ILE A 6 -8.95 16.92 -14.89
N LEU A 7 -10.04 17.28 -14.22
CA LEU A 7 -11.12 18.09 -14.80
C LEU A 7 -10.71 19.56 -14.87
N LYS A 8 -10.17 20.09 -13.77
CA LYS A 8 -9.68 21.48 -13.70
C LYS A 8 -8.59 21.66 -12.67
N ARG A 9 -7.75 22.68 -12.89
CA ARG A 9 -6.80 23.17 -11.89
C ARG A 9 -7.45 24.26 -11.05
N ILE A 10 -7.43 24.09 -9.73
CA ILE A 10 -7.94 25.07 -8.78
C ILE A 10 -6.78 25.78 -8.10
N GLY A 11 -6.55 27.01 -8.53
CA GLY A 11 -5.44 27.83 -8.06
C GLY A 11 -4.08 27.19 -8.34
N LYS A 12 -3.10 27.48 -7.47
CA LYS A 12 -1.73 27.01 -7.67
C LYS A 12 -1.52 25.55 -7.24
N PHE A 13 -2.30 25.07 -6.28
CA PHE A 13 -1.97 23.88 -5.47
C PHE A 13 -3.03 22.79 -5.46
N ALA A 14 -4.13 22.90 -6.20
CA ALA A 14 -5.15 21.86 -6.22
C ALA A 14 -5.63 21.51 -7.63
N TYR A 15 -6.09 20.28 -7.79
CA TYR A 15 -6.77 19.77 -8.98
C TYR A 15 -8.10 19.16 -8.57
N GLU A 16 -9.12 19.36 -9.39
CA GLU A 16 -10.36 18.57 -9.34
C GLU A 16 -10.19 17.35 -10.24
N LEU A 17 -10.47 16.17 -9.71
CA LEU A 17 -10.35 14.88 -10.38
C LEU A 17 -11.74 14.34 -10.75
N ASP A 18 -11.81 13.66 -11.88
CA ASP A 18 -12.95 12.85 -12.28
C ASP A 18 -12.93 11.53 -11.51
N LEU A 19 -13.64 11.50 -10.37
CA LEU A 19 -13.70 10.33 -9.50
C LEU A 19 -14.86 9.41 -9.89
N PRO A 20 -14.68 8.08 -9.84
CA PRO A 20 -15.77 7.14 -10.04
C PRO A 20 -16.81 7.28 -8.92
N ASN A 21 -18.05 6.86 -9.21
CA ASN A 21 -19.16 6.90 -8.24
C ASN A 21 -18.88 6.11 -6.96
N GLU A 22 -18.00 5.10 -7.00
CA GLU A 22 -17.50 4.37 -5.83
C GLU A 22 -16.81 5.27 -4.80
N LEU A 23 -16.26 6.41 -5.23
CA LEU A 23 -15.64 7.44 -4.39
C LEU A 23 -16.53 8.68 -4.23
N ALA A 24 -17.84 8.58 -4.46
CA ALA A 24 -18.77 9.71 -4.27
C ALA A 24 -18.66 10.41 -2.89
N PRO A 25 -18.31 9.74 -1.78
CA PRO A 25 -18.07 10.43 -0.50
C PRO A 25 -16.77 11.25 -0.46
N VAL A 26 -15.81 10.99 -1.35
CA VAL A 26 -14.52 11.70 -1.41
C VAL A 26 -14.70 13.04 -2.10
N HIS A 27 -14.20 14.10 -1.48
CA HIS A 27 -14.16 15.40 -2.12
C HIS A 27 -13.22 15.36 -3.36
N PRO A 28 -13.67 15.73 -4.57
CA PRO A 28 -12.90 15.55 -5.80
C PRO A 28 -11.67 16.48 -5.92
N MET A 29 -11.45 17.37 -4.95
CA MET A 29 -10.36 18.35 -4.96
C MET A 29 -9.18 17.87 -4.13
N PHE A 30 -8.03 17.67 -4.78
CA PHE A 30 -6.81 17.15 -4.16
C PHE A 30 -5.66 18.15 -4.30
N ASN A 31 -4.80 18.19 -3.28
CA ASN A 31 -3.57 18.96 -3.36
C ASN A 31 -2.58 18.30 -4.33
N VAL A 32 -1.82 19.08 -5.11
CA VAL A 32 -0.79 18.55 -6.02
C VAL A 32 0.21 17.64 -5.31
N SER A 33 0.52 17.88 -4.03
CA SER A 33 1.43 17.04 -3.24
C SER A 33 0.90 15.62 -2.98
N MET A 34 -0.42 15.43 -3.03
CA MET A 34 -1.07 14.12 -2.84
C MET A 34 -1.11 13.32 -4.15
N LEU A 35 -0.82 13.95 -5.29
CA LEU A 35 -0.93 13.34 -6.60
C LEU A 35 0.44 12.92 -7.13
N LYS A 36 0.52 11.72 -7.69
CA LYS A 36 1.68 11.27 -8.47
C LYS A 36 1.33 11.31 -9.95
N LYS A 37 2.20 11.94 -10.74
CA LYS A 37 2.03 11.99 -12.20
C LYS A 37 2.14 10.57 -12.77
N CYS A 38 1.08 10.09 -13.41
CA CYS A 38 1.10 8.83 -14.14
C CYS A 38 1.69 9.08 -15.54
N ILE A 39 2.89 8.56 -15.80
CA ILE A 39 3.54 8.61 -17.12
C ILE A 39 3.85 7.16 -17.52
N GLY A 40 3.06 6.58 -18.42
CA GLY A 40 3.25 5.20 -18.89
C GLY A 40 1.94 4.46 -19.17
N ASP A 41 2.07 3.22 -19.64
CA ASP A 41 0.95 2.31 -19.90
C ASP A 41 0.28 1.90 -18.56
N PRO A 42 -1.05 1.82 -18.48
CA PRO A 42 -1.79 1.72 -17.22
C PRO A 42 -1.77 0.33 -16.57
N VAL A 43 -0.64 -0.38 -16.66
CA VAL A 43 -0.46 -1.74 -16.10
C VAL A 43 -0.43 -1.72 -14.56
N SER A 44 -0.26 -0.55 -13.93
CA SER A 44 -0.31 -0.38 -12.47
C SER A 44 -1.67 0.08 -11.92
N ILE A 45 -2.75 -0.01 -12.72
CA ILE A 45 -4.10 0.23 -12.21
C ILE A 45 -4.44 -0.87 -11.22
N ILE A 46 -4.58 -0.47 -9.96
CA ILE A 46 -5.24 -1.27 -8.93
C ILE A 46 -6.74 -0.96 -9.08
N PRO A 47 -7.57 -1.91 -9.53
CA PRO A 47 -9.02 -1.72 -9.65
C PRO A 47 -9.61 -1.43 -8.28
N LEU A 48 -10.53 -0.47 -8.23
CA LEU A 48 -11.17 -0.06 -6.98
C LEU A 48 -12.14 -1.14 -6.46
N GLU A 49 -12.77 -1.87 -7.38
CA GLU A 49 -13.66 -3.03 -7.15
C GLU A 49 -13.04 -4.14 -6.29
N GLY A 50 -11.70 -4.26 -6.26
CA GLY A 50 -10.98 -5.27 -5.48
C GLY A 50 -10.41 -4.78 -4.14
N LEU A 51 -10.49 -3.48 -3.87
CA LEU A 51 -9.76 -2.85 -2.76
C LEU A 51 -10.52 -2.93 -1.42
N GLY A 52 -11.82 -3.25 -1.44
CA GLY A 52 -12.64 -3.33 -0.22
C GLY A 52 -12.69 -2.00 0.54
N VAL A 53 -12.76 -0.88 -0.19
CA VAL A 53 -12.91 0.45 0.41
C VAL A 53 -14.25 0.47 1.14
N ASP A 54 -14.19 0.65 2.46
CA ASP A 54 -15.39 0.77 3.28
C ASP A 54 -16.04 2.16 3.13
N GLU A 55 -17.21 2.35 3.74
CA GLU A 55 -17.91 3.65 3.75
C GLU A 55 -17.09 4.79 4.37
N SER A 56 -16.05 4.47 5.15
CA SER A 56 -15.11 5.44 5.73
C SER A 56 -13.95 5.79 4.78
N LEU A 57 -13.96 5.27 3.55
CA LEU A 57 -12.91 5.43 2.55
C LEU A 57 -11.56 4.85 2.98
N SER A 58 -11.59 3.95 3.96
CA SER A 58 -10.44 3.20 4.43
C SER A 58 -10.42 1.83 3.75
N TYR A 59 -9.22 1.29 3.53
CA TYR A 59 -9.07 -0.10 3.11
C TYR A 59 -8.07 -0.80 4.00
N GLU A 60 -8.34 -2.07 4.30
CA GLU A 60 -7.41 -2.90 5.04
C GLU A 60 -6.25 -3.31 4.13
N GLU A 61 -5.03 -2.95 4.52
CA GLU A 61 -3.83 -3.37 3.81
C GLU A 61 -3.51 -4.82 4.17
N VAL A 62 -4.12 -5.76 3.43
CA VAL A 62 -3.92 -7.20 3.65
C VAL A 62 -2.56 -7.61 3.11
N SER A 63 -1.70 -8.17 3.97
CA SER A 63 -0.42 -8.73 3.57
C SER A 63 -0.59 -10.06 2.83
N VAL A 64 0.13 -10.25 1.73
CA VAL A 64 0.05 -11.47 0.89
C VAL A 64 1.21 -12.39 1.19
N GLU A 65 2.41 -11.84 1.22
CA GLU A 65 3.63 -12.67 1.25
C GLU A 65 4.82 -11.89 1.81
N ILE A 66 5.73 -12.61 2.47
CA ILE A 66 7.05 -12.11 2.82
C ILE A 66 8.03 -12.43 1.69
N LEU A 67 8.43 -11.41 0.94
CA LEU A 67 9.33 -11.54 -0.20
C LEU A 67 10.79 -11.75 0.21
N LYS A 68 11.21 -11.16 1.33
CA LYS A 68 12.60 -11.23 1.79
C LYS A 68 12.70 -10.99 3.29
N ARG A 69 13.65 -11.65 3.93
CA ARG A 69 14.08 -11.35 5.30
C ARG A 69 15.48 -10.76 5.30
N GLN A 70 15.71 -9.76 6.16
CA GLN A 70 17.06 -9.28 6.44
C GLN A 70 17.25 -9.04 7.94
N VAL A 71 18.47 -9.26 8.42
CA VAL A 71 18.87 -8.90 9.78
C VAL A 71 20.01 -7.90 9.67
N LYS A 72 19.82 -6.71 10.21
CA LYS A 72 20.85 -5.68 10.30
C LYS A 72 21.45 -5.72 11.69
N ARG A 73 22.73 -6.09 11.76
CA ARG A 73 23.50 -6.03 13.00
C ARG A 73 24.04 -4.62 13.21
N LEU A 74 23.54 -3.95 14.23
CA LEU A 74 24.08 -2.70 14.75
C LEU A 74 25.11 -3.01 15.86
N ARG A 75 25.74 -1.96 16.38
CA ARG A 75 26.86 -2.05 17.35
C ARG A 75 26.52 -2.86 18.61
N ASN A 76 25.25 -2.91 18.99
CA ASN A 76 24.75 -3.46 20.24
C ASN A 76 23.40 -4.19 20.11
N LYS A 77 22.83 -4.28 18.90
CA LYS A 77 21.55 -4.97 18.67
C LYS A 77 21.43 -5.49 17.25
N GLU A 78 20.65 -6.53 17.08
CA GLU A 78 20.22 -7.03 15.77
C GLU A 78 18.78 -6.60 15.52
N ILE A 79 18.52 -6.01 14.35
CA ILE A 79 17.17 -5.63 13.91
C ILE A 79 16.80 -6.51 12.74
N ALA A 80 15.75 -7.32 12.93
CA ALA A 80 15.19 -8.15 11.88
C ALA A 80 14.02 -7.43 11.20
N SER A 81 14.04 -7.40 9.87
CA SER A 81 12.99 -6.81 9.04
C SER A 81 12.62 -7.73 7.89
N VAL A 82 11.35 -7.71 7.52
CA VAL A 82 10.80 -8.48 6.41
C VAL A 82 10.26 -7.54 5.34
N LYS A 83 10.48 -7.89 4.07
CA LYS A 83 9.91 -7.17 2.93
C LYS A 83 8.55 -7.78 2.63
N VAL A 84 7.48 -7.02 2.82
CA VAL A 84 6.09 -7.49 2.76
C VAL A 84 5.46 -7.02 1.46
N LEU A 85 4.87 -7.96 0.72
CA LEU A 85 3.99 -7.67 -0.41
C LEU A 85 2.56 -7.52 0.10
N TRP A 86 1.90 -6.44 -0.30
CA TRP A 86 0.52 -6.14 0.07
C TRP A 86 -0.43 -6.49 -1.10
N ARG A 87 -1.64 -6.94 -0.79
CA ARG A 87 -2.61 -7.51 -1.75
C ARG A 87 -2.92 -6.62 -2.93
N ASN A 88 -2.87 -5.33 -2.69
CA ASN A 88 -3.22 -4.31 -3.66
C ASN A 88 -1.99 -3.57 -4.19
N HIS A 89 -0.77 -4.00 -3.88
CA HIS A 89 0.46 -3.32 -4.28
C HIS A 89 1.29 -4.20 -5.25
N LEU A 90 1.95 -3.58 -6.22
CA LEU A 90 2.99 -4.24 -7.00
C LEU A 90 4.19 -4.58 -6.11
N VAL A 91 5.05 -5.49 -6.57
CA VAL A 91 6.31 -5.86 -5.87
C VAL A 91 7.21 -4.65 -5.58
N GLU A 92 7.13 -3.60 -6.41
CA GLU A 92 7.83 -2.33 -6.18
C GLU A 92 7.26 -1.52 -5.01
N GLY A 93 5.97 -1.70 -4.70
CA GLY A 93 5.27 -1.09 -3.56
C GLY A 93 5.40 -1.88 -2.25
N ALA A 94 6.22 -2.93 -2.22
CA ALA A 94 6.48 -3.73 -1.02
C ALA A 94 7.35 -2.96 -0.01
N THR A 95 6.94 -2.95 1.26
CA THR A 95 7.58 -2.20 2.34
C THR A 95 8.45 -3.08 3.22
N TRP A 96 9.38 -2.48 3.97
CA TRP A 96 10.18 -3.18 4.97
C TRP A 96 9.56 -2.96 6.35
N GLU A 97 9.00 -4.02 6.92
CA GLU A 97 8.36 -3.99 8.23
C GLU A 97 9.20 -4.71 9.29
N ALA A 98 8.98 -4.36 10.56
CA ALA A 98 9.62 -5.05 11.68
C ALA A 98 9.11 -6.50 11.76
N GLU A 99 10.04 -7.47 11.83
CA GLU A 99 9.66 -8.89 11.84
C GLU A 99 8.78 -9.24 13.04
N ALA A 100 9.03 -8.65 14.21
CA ALA A 100 8.25 -8.89 15.43
C ALA A 100 6.79 -8.42 15.28
N ASP A 101 6.57 -7.24 14.67
CA ASP A 101 5.23 -6.70 14.45
C ASP A 101 4.45 -7.56 13.45
N MET A 102 5.12 -7.98 12.38
CA MET A 102 4.52 -8.87 11.38
C MET A 102 4.18 -10.24 11.96
N LYS A 103 5.01 -10.81 12.83
CA LYS A 103 4.71 -12.06 13.53
C LYS A 103 3.50 -11.95 14.45
N SER A 104 3.31 -10.78 15.07
CA SER A 104 2.16 -10.52 15.95
C SER A 104 0.86 -10.36 15.17
N ARG A 105 0.88 -9.55 14.09
CA ARG A 105 -0.33 -9.21 13.32
C ARG A 105 -0.69 -10.25 12.26
N TYR A 106 0.31 -10.86 11.64
CA TYR A 106 0.16 -11.79 10.51
C TYR A 106 0.97 -13.08 10.74
N PRO A 107 0.68 -13.84 11.82
CA PRO A 107 1.44 -15.04 12.16
C PRO A 107 1.40 -16.10 11.06
N HIS A 108 0.32 -16.15 10.27
CA HIS A 108 0.14 -17.09 9.16
C HIS A 108 1.13 -16.89 8.00
N LEU A 109 1.80 -15.73 7.91
CA LEU A 109 2.82 -15.47 6.90
C LEU A 109 4.18 -16.11 7.23
N PHE A 110 4.37 -16.56 8.47
CA PHE A 110 5.61 -17.19 8.89
C PHE A 110 5.45 -18.70 8.87
N PRO A 111 6.43 -19.45 8.32
CA PRO A 111 6.40 -20.90 8.39
C PRO A 111 6.40 -21.33 9.86
N PHE A 112 5.53 -22.28 10.21
CA PHE A 112 5.62 -22.99 11.48
C PHE A 112 6.96 -23.72 11.48
N THR A 113 7.93 -23.27 12.28
CA THR A 113 9.09 -24.10 12.64
C THR A 113 8.65 -25.01 13.79
N PRO A 114 8.50 -26.33 13.58
CA PRO A 114 8.31 -27.25 14.69
C PRO A 114 9.61 -27.23 15.51
N ILE A 115 9.47 -27.06 16.82
CA ILE A 115 10.58 -27.24 17.76
C ILE A 115 10.97 -28.72 17.65
N GLN A 116 12.16 -29.01 17.12
CA GLN A 116 12.73 -30.35 17.24
C GLN A 116 13.14 -30.54 18.70
N ALA A 117 12.50 -31.51 19.35
CA ALA A 117 12.85 -32.02 20.68
C ALA A 117 14.08 -32.94 20.59
#